data_AF-A0AAE5CFS7-F1
#
_entry.id   AF-A0AAE5CFS7-F1
#
_cell.length_a   1.000
_cell.length_b   1.000
_cell.length_c   1.000
_cell.angle_alpha   90.00
_cell.angle_beta   90.00
_cell.angle_gamma   90.00
#
_symmetry.space_group_name_H-M   'P 1'
#
loop_
_entity.id
_entity.type
_entity.pdbx_description
1 polymer ?
#
loop_
_entity_poly.entity_id
_entity_poly.type
_entity_poly.pdbx_seq_one_letter_code
_entity_poly.pdbx_strand_id
1 'polypeptide(L)'
;MREGKPVGVITRGTTGINRLRRSDRWLVHSPVVTRTLRDAPDPLVVDLGYGAMPVTTLEMAARLRTVRADVRVVGLEIDPARVVEGRDGVTFARGGFELAGLRPTLIRAFNVLRQYPEDAVDDAWGRLRSGLAPGGLIVDGTCDELGRRCAWVLLDRDGPRSLTLAWDPFDVDRPSDIAERLPKALIHRNVAGERIHDLLVAADRAWATAAGLAPFGPRIRWRETLHLLSDLGVPVTPQRRRIRDCVVTVPWSYVRPGG
;
A
#
# COMPACT_ATOMS: atom_id res chain seq x y z
N MET A 1 24.24 -3.74 -24.99
CA MET A 1 24.14 -4.48 -23.71
C MET A 1 22.89 -5.35 -23.79
N ARG A 2 22.97 -6.66 -23.51
CA ARG A 2 21.76 -7.50 -23.46
C ARG A 2 20.95 -7.06 -22.24
N GLU A 3 19.75 -6.53 -22.45
CA GLU A 3 18.78 -6.30 -21.38
C GLU A 3 18.56 -7.64 -20.65
N GLY A 4 18.88 -7.66 -19.35
CA GLY A 4 18.61 -8.83 -18.52
C GLY A 4 17.12 -9.14 -18.46
N LYS A 5 16.76 -10.41 -18.28
CA LYS A 5 15.36 -10.81 -18.08
C LYS A 5 14.84 -10.15 -16.79
N PRO A 6 13.69 -9.45 -16.80
CA PRO A 6 13.18 -8.82 -15.60
C PRO A 6 12.87 -9.86 -14.52
N VAL A 7 13.09 -9.49 -13.26
CA VAL A 7 12.89 -10.37 -12.10
C VAL A 7 11.49 -10.12 -11.56
N GLY A 8 10.59 -11.08 -11.72
CA GLY A 8 9.21 -10.90 -11.31
C GLY A 8 8.29 -12.01 -11.82
N VAL A 9 7.02 -11.94 -11.42
CA VAL A 9 5.91 -12.71 -11.98
C VAL A 9 4.89 -11.71 -12.51
N ILE A 10 4.32 -12.00 -13.67
CA ILE A 10 3.28 -11.17 -14.29
C ILE A 10 2.10 -11.07 -13.33
N THR A 11 1.64 -9.85 -13.08
CA THR A 11 0.44 -9.61 -12.26
C THR A 11 -0.79 -10.18 -12.97
N ARG A 12 -1.63 -10.92 -12.24
CA ARG A 12 -2.98 -11.31 -12.70
C ARG A 12 -3.99 -10.45 -11.96
N GLY A 13 -4.84 -9.74 -12.68
CA GLY A 13 -5.88 -8.89 -12.08
C GLY A 13 -6.33 -7.76 -12.99
N THR A 14 -7.44 -7.13 -12.62
CA THR A 14 -8.03 -6.01 -13.34
C THR A 14 -7.30 -4.71 -13.03
N THR A 15 -7.06 -3.89 -14.05
CA THR A 15 -6.70 -2.48 -13.84
C THR A 15 -7.98 -1.67 -14.01
N GLY A 16 -8.20 -0.70 -13.12
CA GLY A 16 -9.45 0.05 -13.06
C GLY A 16 -9.22 1.48 -12.62
N ILE A 17 -9.98 2.39 -13.19
CA ILE A 17 -10.00 3.80 -12.80
C ILE A 17 -10.27 3.89 -11.30
N ASN A 18 -9.50 4.71 -10.59
CA ASN A 18 -9.61 4.97 -9.17
C ASN A 18 -9.47 3.74 -8.26
N ARG A 19 -8.95 2.61 -8.78
CA ARG A 19 -8.74 1.38 -8.00
C ARG A 19 -7.78 1.60 -6.84
N LEU A 20 -6.69 2.36 -7.04
CA LEU A 20 -5.69 2.62 -5.99
C LEU A 20 -5.89 3.94 -5.24
N ARG A 21 -7.03 4.62 -5.42
CA ARG A 21 -7.31 5.96 -4.87
C ARG A 21 -7.07 6.08 -3.35
N ARG A 22 -7.29 5.01 -2.59
CA ARG A 22 -7.13 5.00 -1.12
C ARG A 22 -5.66 5.10 -0.74
N SER A 23 -4.82 4.28 -1.39
CA SER A 23 -3.37 4.36 -1.23
C SER A 23 -2.83 5.69 -1.75
N ASP A 24 -3.32 6.17 -2.91
CA ASP A 24 -2.83 7.43 -3.48
C ASP A 24 -3.17 8.64 -2.60
N ARG A 25 -4.38 8.69 -2.03
CA ARG A 25 -4.75 9.71 -1.03
C ARG A 25 -3.88 9.60 0.22
N TRP A 26 -3.54 8.39 0.64
CA TRP A 26 -2.64 8.21 1.77
C TRP A 26 -1.23 8.71 1.44
N LEU A 27 -0.69 8.42 0.26
CA LEU A 27 0.63 8.88 -0.19
C LEU A 27 0.77 10.41 -0.12
N VAL A 28 -0.19 11.15 -0.67
CA VAL A 28 -0.12 12.64 -0.72
C VAL A 28 -0.35 13.34 0.62
N HIS A 29 -0.65 12.58 1.66
CA HIS A 29 -1.01 13.12 2.96
C HIS A 29 -0.28 12.48 4.14
N SER A 30 0.45 11.39 3.88
CA SER A 30 1.34 10.77 4.84
C SER A 30 2.55 11.68 5.07
N PRO A 31 2.78 12.21 6.28
CA PRO A 31 3.87 13.15 6.52
C PRO A 31 5.23 12.59 6.11
N VAL A 32 5.48 11.30 6.38
CA VAL A 32 6.74 10.65 6.01
C VAL A 32 6.93 10.60 4.49
N VAL A 33 5.90 10.20 3.72
CA VAL A 33 5.97 10.17 2.25
C VAL A 33 6.13 11.57 1.68
N THR A 34 5.33 12.53 2.14
CA THR A 34 5.39 13.90 1.62
C THR A 34 6.73 14.57 1.91
N ARG A 35 7.34 14.31 3.08
CA ARG A 35 8.67 14.81 3.43
C ARG A 35 9.74 14.16 2.55
N THR A 36 9.74 12.82 2.47
CA THR A 36 10.66 12.06 1.61
C THR A 36 10.62 12.55 0.16
N LEU A 37 9.43 12.82 -0.39
CA LEU A 37 9.31 13.35 -1.74
C LEU A 37 9.76 14.80 -1.86
N ARG A 38 9.50 15.67 -0.88
CA ARG A 38 9.91 17.09 -0.94
C ARG A 38 11.41 17.28 -0.79
N ASP A 39 12.04 16.47 0.06
CA ASP A 39 13.47 16.60 0.40
C ASP A 39 14.38 15.88 -0.61
N ALA A 40 13.82 15.08 -1.53
CA ALA A 40 14.60 14.34 -2.51
C ALA A 40 15.35 15.29 -3.47
N PRO A 41 16.65 15.11 -3.74
CA PRO A 41 17.29 15.86 -4.82
C PRO A 41 16.71 15.46 -6.20
N ASP A 42 16.37 14.18 -6.36
CA ASP A 42 15.74 13.62 -7.56
C ASP A 42 14.48 12.83 -7.16
N PRO A 43 13.26 13.38 -7.34
CA PRO A 43 12.00 12.80 -6.86
C PRO A 43 11.48 11.72 -7.81
N LEU A 44 12.27 10.66 -8.00
CA LEU A 44 11.88 9.54 -8.86
C LEU A 44 10.94 8.59 -8.11
N VAL A 45 9.79 8.32 -8.72
CA VAL A 45 8.79 7.37 -8.24
C VAL A 45 8.66 6.22 -9.23
N VAL A 46 8.64 5.00 -8.74
CA VAL A 46 8.38 3.80 -9.54
C VAL A 46 7.06 3.16 -9.12
N ASP A 47 6.18 2.91 -10.11
CA ASP A 47 5.01 2.05 -9.96
C ASP A 47 5.34 0.67 -10.55
N LEU A 48 5.54 -0.31 -9.69
CA LEU A 48 5.98 -1.64 -10.07
C LEU A 48 4.77 -2.55 -10.33
N GLY A 49 4.70 -3.12 -11.53
CA GLY A 49 3.64 -4.03 -11.96
C GLY A 49 2.31 -3.31 -12.14
N TYR A 50 2.27 -2.25 -12.95
CA TYR A 50 1.05 -1.46 -13.16
C TYR A 50 -0.08 -2.22 -13.86
N GLY A 51 0.19 -3.40 -14.42
CA GLY A 51 -0.82 -4.31 -14.95
C GLY A 51 -1.23 -4.00 -16.39
N ALA A 52 -2.42 -4.43 -16.80
CA ALA A 52 -2.87 -4.37 -18.19
C ALA A 52 -3.08 -2.95 -18.75
N MET A 53 -3.35 -1.97 -17.89
CA MET A 53 -3.52 -0.56 -18.28
C MET A 53 -2.78 0.36 -17.31
N PRO A 54 -2.17 1.45 -17.81
CA PRO A 54 -1.34 2.35 -17.00
C PRO A 54 -2.12 3.32 -16.12
N VAL A 55 -3.45 3.21 -16.07
CA VAL A 55 -4.35 4.22 -15.48
C VAL A 55 -3.99 4.50 -14.02
N THR A 56 -3.69 3.47 -13.23
CA THR A 56 -3.32 3.64 -11.83
C THR A 56 -1.98 4.35 -11.64
N THR A 57 -1.04 4.21 -12.59
CA THR A 57 0.23 4.94 -12.60
C THR A 57 0.02 6.42 -12.92
N LEU A 58 -0.80 6.71 -13.93
CA LEU A 58 -1.13 8.08 -14.35
C LEU A 58 -1.86 8.84 -13.24
N GLU A 59 -2.83 8.19 -12.60
CA GLU A 59 -3.54 8.75 -11.46
C GLU A 59 -2.63 9.05 -10.27
N MET A 60 -1.68 8.14 -9.98
CA MET A 60 -0.67 8.36 -8.94
C MET A 60 0.20 9.56 -9.29
N ALA A 61 0.67 9.66 -10.53
CA ALA A 61 1.49 10.79 -10.98
C ALA A 61 0.77 12.12 -10.83
N ALA A 62 -0.48 12.20 -11.29
CA ALA A 62 -1.31 13.41 -11.16
C ALA A 62 -1.47 13.83 -9.69
N ARG A 63 -1.67 12.87 -8.77
CA ARG A 63 -1.80 13.13 -7.33
C ARG A 63 -0.48 13.55 -6.69
N LEU A 64 0.62 12.87 -7.00
CA LEU A 64 1.93 13.20 -6.42
C LEU A 64 2.44 14.58 -6.87
N ARG A 65 2.06 15.03 -8.07
CA ARG A 65 2.38 16.39 -8.53
C ARG A 65 1.79 17.51 -7.67
N THR A 66 0.74 17.24 -6.89
CA THR A 66 0.22 18.21 -5.91
C THR A 66 1.11 18.33 -4.66
N VAL A 67 2.00 17.34 -4.43
CA VAL A 67 2.99 17.36 -3.35
C VAL A 67 4.29 17.97 -3.82
N ARG A 68 4.72 17.59 -5.04
CA ARG A 68 5.95 18.02 -5.68
C ARG A 68 5.80 18.05 -7.20
N ALA A 69 5.87 19.25 -7.79
CA ALA A 69 5.52 19.48 -9.19
C ALA A 69 6.44 18.77 -10.20
N ASP A 70 7.73 18.64 -9.90
CA ASP A 70 8.77 18.02 -10.74
C ASP A 70 8.93 16.50 -10.51
N VAL A 71 8.00 15.85 -9.81
CA VAL A 71 8.05 14.40 -9.58
C VAL A 71 8.07 13.63 -10.90
N ARG A 72 9.07 12.76 -11.05
CA ARG A 72 9.18 11.87 -12.21
C ARG A 72 8.57 10.53 -11.84
N VAL A 73 7.69 10.01 -12.69
CA VAL A 73 7.04 8.72 -12.45
C VAL A 73 7.37 7.76 -13.58
N VAL A 74 7.81 6.56 -13.21
CA VAL A 74 8.05 5.46 -14.13
C VAL A 74 7.14 4.29 -13.77
N GLY A 75 6.31 3.86 -14.71
CA GLY A 75 5.58 2.59 -14.60
C GLY A 75 6.43 1.44 -15.15
N LEU A 76 6.69 0.43 -14.33
CA LEU A 76 7.41 -0.78 -14.73
C LEU A 76 6.45 -1.95 -14.88
N GLU A 77 6.59 -2.70 -15.97
CA GLU A 77 5.87 -3.96 -16.21
C GLU A 77 6.81 -5.02 -16.77
N ILE A 78 6.65 -6.27 -16.35
CA ILE A 78 7.54 -7.37 -16.74
C ILE A 78 7.16 -7.94 -18.11
N ASP A 79 5.86 -7.91 -18.44
CA ASP A 79 5.31 -8.33 -19.72
C ASP A 79 5.56 -7.26 -20.79
N PRO A 80 6.44 -7.49 -21.78
CA PRO A 80 6.74 -6.51 -22.80
C PRO A 80 5.51 -6.10 -23.62
N ALA A 81 4.51 -6.99 -23.76
CA ALA A 81 3.29 -6.69 -24.51
C ALA A 81 2.37 -5.68 -23.78
N ARG A 82 2.58 -5.48 -22.48
CA ARG A 82 1.84 -4.50 -21.67
C ARG A 82 2.55 -3.16 -21.56
N VAL A 83 3.80 -3.06 -22.03
CA VAL A 83 4.56 -1.80 -22.02
C VAL A 83 3.94 -0.84 -23.03
N VAL A 84 3.40 0.27 -22.53
CA VAL A 84 2.77 1.33 -23.33
C VAL A 84 3.72 2.50 -23.59
N GLU A 85 3.36 3.39 -24.49
CA GLU A 85 4.09 4.66 -24.68
C GLU A 85 3.93 5.61 -23.50
N GLY A 86 4.94 6.46 -23.29
CA GLY A 86 4.90 7.52 -22.29
C GLY A 86 3.81 8.55 -22.57
N ARG A 87 3.12 9.02 -21.53
CA ARG A 87 2.10 10.06 -21.62
C ARG A 87 1.88 10.76 -20.28
N ASP A 88 1.33 11.98 -20.34
CA ASP A 88 1.05 12.82 -19.17
C ASP A 88 2.26 12.96 -18.22
N GLY A 89 3.47 13.05 -18.80
CA GLY A 89 4.73 13.14 -18.06
C GLY A 89 5.12 11.88 -17.27
N VAL A 90 4.56 10.72 -17.62
CA VAL A 90 4.92 9.40 -17.09
C VAL A 90 5.62 8.60 -18.18
N THR A 91 6.73 7.97 -17.83
CA THR A 91 7.43 7.03 -18.70
C THR A 91 7.05 5.61 -18.32
N PHE A 92 6.94 4.72 -19.30
CA PHE A 92 6.73 3.30 -19.06
C PHE A 92 7.90 2.52 -19.64
N ALA A 93 8.34 1.50 -18.91
CA ALA A 93 9.47 0.68 -19.31
C ALA A 93 9.29 -0.75 -18.84
N ARG A 94 10.06 -1.65 -19.45
CA ARG A 94 10.13 -3.03 -19.00
C ARG A 94 10.98 -3.12 -17.73
N GLY A 95 10.48 -3.78 -16.70
CA GLY A 95 11.23 -3.98 -15.46
C GLY A 95 10.48 -4.75 -14.39
N GLY A 96 11.23 -5.30 -13.44
CA GLY A 96 10.77 -6.04 -12.27
C GLY A 96 11.41 -5.54 -10.97
N PHE A 97 11.74 -6.44 -10.06
CA PHE A 97 12.36 -6.11 -8.77
C PHE A 97 13.75 -5.48 -8.88
N GLU A 98 14.42 -5.61 -10.02
CA GLU A 98 15.65 -4.88 -10.35
C GLU A 98 15.41 -3.42 -10.76
N LEU A 99 14.15 -2.98 -10.84
CA LEU A 99 13.72 -1.61 -11.10
C LEU A 99 14.25 -1.02 -12.41
N ALA A 100 14.61 -1.86 -13.39
CA ALA A 100 15.33 -1.43 -14.60
C ALA A 100 16.60 -0.60 -14.30
N GLY A 101 17.26 -0.86 -13.15
CA GLY A 101 18.44 -0.13 -12.70
C GLY A 101 18.15 1.26 -12.11
N LEU A 102 16.88 1.66 -12.02
CA LEU A 102 16.47 2.93 -11.44
C LEU A 102 16.71 2.97 -9.93
N ARG A 103 16.86 4.20 -9.40
CA ARG A 103 17.07 4.45 -7.97
C ARG A 103 15.98 5.37 -7.40
N PRO A 104 14.73 4.88 -7.24
CA PRO A 104 13.61 5.72 -6.83
C PRO A 104 13.63 6.12 -5.36
N THR A 105 13.04 7.27 -5.06
CA THR A 105 12.71 7.74 -3.70
C THR A 105 11.41 7.12 -3.18
N LEU A 106 10.51 6.69 -4.06
CA LEU A 106 9.29 5.99 -3.68
C LEU A 106 9.01 4.86 -4.67
N ILE A 107 8.72 3.67 -4.15
CA ILE A 107 8.22 2.53 -4.92
C ILE A 107 6.79 2.23 -4.46
N ARG A 108 5.85 2.09 -5.38
CA ARG A 108 4.54 1.48 -5.12
C ARG A 108 4.48 0.12 -5.81
N ALA A 109 4.14 -0.92 -5.08
CA ALA A 109 3.97 -2.28 -5.60
C ALA A 109 2.64 -2.85 -5.10
N PHE A 110 1.56 -2.69 -5.86
CA PHE A 110 0.24 -3.17 -5.48
C PHE A 110 -0.14 -4.46 -6.20
N ASN A 111 -0.54 -5.48 -5.43
CA ASN A 111 -0.86 -6.85 -5.89
C ASN A 111 0.29 -7.59 -6.58
N VAL A 112 1.53 -7.11 -6.46
CA VAL A 112 2.71 -7.72 -7.08
C VAL A 112 3.10 -9.02 -6.37
N LEU A 113 3.21 -8.99 -5.03
CA LEU A 113 3.65 -10.15 -4.25
C LEU A 113 2.55 -11.18 -3.97
N ARG A 114 1.31 -10.94 -4.41
CA ARG A 114 0.15 -11.75 -4.00
C ARG A 114 0.26 -13.23 -4.39
N GLN A 115 0.94 -13.51 -5.51
CA GLN A 115 1.09 -14.86 -6.06
C GLN A 115 2.40 -15.54 -5.65
N TYR A 116 3.28 -14.84 -4.95
CA TYR A 116 4.52 -15.41 -4.46
C TYR A 116 4.23 -16.34 -3.27
N PRO A 117 5.10 -17.32 -3.00
CA PRO A 117 5.09 -17.99 -1.72
C PRO A 117 5.49 -17.00 -0.61
N GLU A 118 5.16 -17.33 0.64
CA GLU A 118 5.34 -16.42 1.78
C GLU A 118 6.82 -16.16 2.09
N ASP A 119 7.66 -17.19 1.98
CA ASP A 119 9.11 -17.13 2.18
C ASP A 119 9.84 -16.24 1.16
N ALA A 120 9.24 -15.99 0.00
CA ALA A 120 9.81 -15.11 -1.03
C ALA A 120 9.61 -13.60 -0.75
N VAL A 121 8.81 -13.23 0.26
CA VAL A 121 8.52 -11.81 0.55
C VAL A 121 9.76 -11.07 1.01
N ASP A 122 10.54 -11.64 1.93
CA ASP A 122 11.73 -10.99 2.49
C ASP A 122 12.81 -10.76 1.42
N ASP A 123 13.01 -11.74 0.52
CA ASP A 123 13.91 -11.62 -0.62
C ASP A 123 13.46 -10.54 -1.62
N ALA A 124 12.16 -10.49 -1.93
CA ALA A 124 11.60 -9.47 -2.81
C ALA A 124 11.75 -8.07 -2.19
N TRP A 125 11.43 -7.90 -0.91
CA TRP A 125 11.66 -6.66 -0.17
C TRP A 125 13.14 -6.30 -0.10
N GLY A 126 14.04 -7.26 0.08
CA GLY A 126 15.49 -7.05 0.04
C GLY A 126 15.96 -6.45 -1.29
N ARG A 127 15.48 -7.01 -2.40
CA ARG A 127 15.79 -6.50 -3.76
C ARG A 127 15.24 -5.09 -4.00
N LEU A 128 14.01 -4.83 -3.60
CA LEU A 128 13.42 -3.49 -3.76
C LEU A 128 14.15 -2.44 -2.90
N ARG A 129 14.50 -2.79 -1.65
CA ARG A 129 15.21 -1.90 -0.73
C ARG A 129 16.61 -1.56 -1.22
N SER A 130 17.33 -2.49 -1.84
CA SER A 130 18.68 -2.24 -2.38
C SER A 130 18.66 -1.23 -3.54
N GLY A 131 17.56 -1.18 -4.29
CA GLY A 131 17.32 -0.22 -5.35
C GLY A 131 16.95 1.19 -4.88
N LEU A 132 16.58 1.40 -3.61
CA LEU A 132 16.13 2.73 -3.17
C LEU A 132 17.23 3.81 -3.21
N ALA A 133 16.82 5.04 -3.50
CA ALA A 133 17.58 6.25 -3.16
C ALA A 133 17.74 6.40 -1.63
N PRO A 134 18.74 7.14 -1.13
CA PRO A 134 18.85 7.44 0.29
C PRO A 134 17.55 8.04 0.85
N GLY A 135 17.08 7.53 2.00
CA GLY A 135 15.80 7.95 2.60
C GLY A 135 14.52 7.52 1.84
N GLY A 136 14.65 6.69 0.80
CA GLY A 136 13.52 6.23 0.00
C GLY A 136 12.59 5.26 0.74
N LEU A 137 11.39 5.08 0.19
CA LEU A 137 10.30 4.30 0.77
C LEU A 137 9.71 3.30 -0.23
N ILE A 138 9.14 2.22 0.28
CA ILE A 138 8.34 1.25 -0.49
C ILE A 138 6.95 1.17 0.12
N VAL A 139 5.93 1.14 -0.73
CA VAL A 139 4.57 0.74 -0.36
C VAL A 139 4.25 -0.56 -1.07
N ASP A 140 4.29 -1.66 -0.32
CA ASP A 140 3.85 -2.98 -0.77
C ASP A 140 2.42 -3.23 -0.30
N GLY A 141 1.49 -3.33 -1.25
CA GLY A 141 0.07 -3.35 -0.93
C GLY A 141 -0.72 -4.38 -1.71
N THR A 142 -1.92 -4.67 -1.23
CA THR A 142 -2.91 -5.42 -2.00
C THR A 142 -4.27 -4.72 -1.92
N CYS A 143 -5.10 -4.95 -2.93
CA CYS A 143 -6.47 -4.48 -2.95
C CYS A 143 -7.38 -5.44 -3.71
N ASP A 144 -8.68 -5.33 -3.44
CA ASP A 144 -9.73 -5.96 -4.23
C ASP A 144 -9.82 -5.39 -5.66
N GLU A 145 -10.70 -5.98 -6.44
CA GLU A 145 -10.86 -5.73 -7.87
C GLU A 145 -11.37 -4.30 -8.13
N LEU A 146 -12.19 -3.77 -7.21
CA LEU A 146 -12.73 -2.41 -7.25
C LEU A 146 -11.92 -1.40 -6.43
N GLY A 147 -10.94 -1.87 -5.66
CA GLY A 147 -10.14 -1.05 -4.76
C GLY A 147 -10.91 -0.54 -3.54
N ARG A 148 -12.03 -1.19 -3.17
CA ARG A 148 -12.85 -0.91 -1.99
C ARG A 148 -12.19 -1.36 -0.69
N ARG A 149 -11.30 -2.35 -0.73
CA ARG A 149 -10.58 -2.90 0.43
C ARG A 149 -9.11 -3.00 0.08
N CYS A 150 -8.27 -2.32 0.85
CA CYS A 150 -6.84 -2.22 0.61
C CYS A 150 -6.06 -2.39 1.90
N ALA A 151 -4.93 -3.07 1.85
CA ALA A 151 -3.94 -3.03 2.91
C ALA A 151 -2.54 -2.90 2.34
N TRP A 152 -1.67 -2.19 3.04
CA TRP A 152 -0.28 -2.01 2.60
C TRP A 152 0.70 -1.87 3.76
N VAL A 153 1.91 -2.35 3.51
CA VAL A 153 3.08 -2.15 4.36
C VAL A 153 3.87 -0.97 3.80
N LEU A 154 4.22 -0.02 4.67
CA LEU A 154 5.27 0.95 4.38
C LEU A 154 6.61 0.38 4.83
N LEU A 155 7.60 0.38 3.95
CA LEU A 155 8.99 0.02 4.26
C LEU A 155 9.93 1.18 3.98
N ASP A 156 11.02 1.22 4.72
CA ASP A 156 12.22 2.00 4.39
C ASP A 156 13.40 1.05 4.12
N ARG A 157 14.62 1.60 4.10
CA ARG A 157 15.85 0.84 3.87
C ARG A 157 16.11 -0.22 4.95
N ASP A 158 15.67 0.03 6.18
CA ASP A 158 15.90 -0.86 7.33
C ASP A 158 14.82 -1.96 7.41
N GLY A 159 13.64 -1.70 6.85
CA GLY A 159 12.59 -2.70 6.69
C GLY A 159 11.19 -2.17 6.90
N PRO A 160 10.22 -3.04 7.22
CA PRO A 160 8.82 -2.65 7.38
C PRO A 160 8.60 -1.76 8.62
N ARG A 161 7.83 -0.69 8.42
CA ARG A 161 7.60 0.39 9.39
C ARG A 161 6.19 0.44 9.91
N SER A 162 5.21 0.23 9.04
CA SER A 162 3.79 0.26 9.42
C SER A 162 2.95 -0.61 8.51
N LEU A 163 1.84 -1.09 9.05
CA LEU A 163 0.73 -1.65 8.29
C LEU A 163 -0.39 -0.60 8.27
N THR A 164 -0.97 -0.36 7.10
CA THR A 164 -2.20 0.42 6.95
C THR A 164 -3.29 -0.44 6.33
N LEU A 165 -4.47 -0.42 6.96
CA LEU A 165 -5.71 -1.02 6.47
C LEU A 165 -6.63 0.13 6.05
N ALA A 166 -7.26 0.03 4.88
CA ALA A 166 -8.19 1.04 4.40
C ALA A 166 -9.32 0.44 3.57
N TRP A 167 -10.56 0.85 3.84
CA TRP A 167 -11.71 0.39 3.07
C TRP A 167 -12.79 1.46 2.88
N ASP A 168 -13.71 1.18 1.96
CA ASP A 168 -14.93 1.95 1.78
C ASP A 168 -15.86 1.77 2.98
N PRO A 169 -16.35 2.83 3.63
CA PRO A 169 -17.17 2.71 4.84
C PRO A 169 -18.45 1.86 4.70
N PHE A 170 -18.87 1.55 3.47
CA PHE A 170 -20.07 0.77 3.17
C PHE A 170 -19.80 -0.62 2.58
N ASP A 171 -18.53 -1.04 2.53
CA ASP A 171 -18.15 -2.27 1.81
C ASP A 171 -17.82 -3.45 2.74
N VAL A 172 -17.90 -3.27 4.06
CA VAL A 172 -17.66 -4.34 5.03
C VAL A 172 -18.79 -4.40 6.04
N ASP A 173 -19.09 -5.61 6.52
CA ASP A 173 -19.98 -5.82 7.67
C ASP A 173 -19.22 -5.57 8.97
N ARG A 174 -17.94 -5.98 8.99
CA ARG A 174 -17.01 -5.78 10.12
C ARG A 174 -15.56 -5.55 9.63
N PRO A 175 -14.71 -4.90 10.45
CA PRO A 175 -13.33 -4.61 10.08
C PRO A 175 -12.52 -5.80 9.57
N SER A 176 -12.68 -7.00 10.13
CA SER A 176 -11.92 -8.19 9.74
C SER A 176 -12.22 -8.70 8.32
N ASP A 177 -13.28 -8.23 7.65
CA ASP A 177 -13.58 -8.57 6.25
C ASP A 177 -12.49 -8.10 5.27
N ILE A 178 -11.55 -7.27 5.73
CA ILE A 178 -10.35 -6.87 4.98
C ILE A 178 -9.25 -7.93 4.95
N ALA A 179 -9.36 -9.01 5.74
CA ALA A 179 -8.31 -10.02 5.93
C ALA A 179 -7.78 -10.62 4.61
N GLU A 180 -8.65 -10.89 3.64
CA GLU A 180 -8.27 -11.42 2.32
C GLU A 180 -7.42 -10.45 1.48
N ARG A 181 -7.34 -9.19 1.90
CA ARG A 181 -6.51 -8.13 1.29
C ARG A 181 -5.29 -7.79 2.13
N LEU A 182 -4.95 -8.60 3.15
CA LEU A 182 -3.68 -8.45 3.83
C LEU A 182 -2.51 -8.67 2.84
N PRO A 183 -1.39 -7.94 2.99
CA PRO A 183 -0.17 -8.19 2.24
C PRO A 183 0.33 -9.62 2.42
N LYS A 184 1.11 -10.12 1.45
CA LYS A 184 1.56 -11.51 1.46
C LYS A 184 2.30 -11.89 2.74
N ALA A 185 3.03 -10.94 3.33
CA ALA A 185 3.70 -11.05 4.63
C ALA A 185 2.78 -11.38 5.83
N LEU A 186 1.47 -11.16 5.71
CA LEU A 186 0.51 -11.27 6.82
C LEU A 186 -0.71 -12.13 6.53
N ILE A 187 -1.07 -12.34 5.25
CA ILE A 187 -2.36 -12.97 4.91
C ILE A 187 -2.52 -14.39 5.45
N HIS A 188 -1.48 -15.23 5.39
CA HIS A 188 -1.52 -16.58 5.96
C HIS A 188 -1.27 -16.60 7.47
N ARG A 189 -0.80 -15.48 8.03
CA ARG A 189 -0.60 -15.26 9.48
C ARG A 189 -1.86 -14.78 10.17
N ASN A 190 -2.96 -14.58 9.46
CA ASN A 190 -4.23 -14.24 10.10
C ASN A 190 -4.91 -15.46 10.73
N VAL A 191 -4.28 -16.02 11.75
CA VAL A 191 -4.73 -17.18 12.53
C VAL A 191 -4.63 -16.89 14.03
N ALA A 192 -5.38 -17.61 14.86
CA ALA A 192 -5.33 -17.43 16.31
C ALA A 192 -3.90 -17.57 16.86
N GLY A 193 -3.49 -16.64 17.73
CA GLY A 193 -2.13 -16.57 18.29
C GLY A 193 -1.17 -15.65 17.53
N GLU A 194 -1.52 -15.23 16.32
CA GLU A 194 -0.75 -14.25 15.56
C GLU A 194 -1.27 -12.83 15.78
N ARG A 195 -0.34 -11.86 15.83
CA ARG A 195 -0.65 -10.48 16.21
C ARG A 195 -1.60 -9.77 15.25
N ILE A 196 -1.52 -10.09 13.96
CA ILE A 196 -2.43 -9.53 12.96
C ILE A 196 -3.87 -10.02 13.17
N HIS A 197 -4.04 -11.27 13.59
CA HIS A 197 -5.35 -11.81 13.93
C HIS A 197 -5.92 -11.11 15.16
N ASP A 198 -5.09 -10.94 16.21
CA ASP A 198 -5.51 -10.23 17.43
C ASP A 198 -5.94 -8.79 17.15
N LEU A 199 -5.23 -8.08 16.27
CA LEU A 199 -5.62 -6.74 15.83
C LEU A 199 -7.00 -6.73 15.15
N LEU A 200 -7.27 -7.66 14.23
CA LEU A 200 -8.55 -7.72 13.53
C LEU A 200 -9.70 -8.12 14.48
N VAL A 201 -9.46 -9.05 15.40
CA VAL A 201 -10.42 -9.43 16.45
C VAL A 201 -10.72 -8.25 17.38
N ALA A 202 -9.70 -7.51 17.79
CA ALA A 202 -9.89 -6.29 18.59
C ALA A 202 -10.70 -5.24 17.83
N ALA A 203 -10.43 -5.06 16.54
CA ALA A 203 -11.18 -4.13 15.68
C ALA A 203 -12.65 -4.53 15.55
N ASP A 204 -12.95 -5.81 15.36
CA ASP A 204 -14.33 -6.32 15.31
C ASP A 204 -15.07 -6.09 16.63
N ARG A 205 -14.41 -6.35 17.77
CA ARG A 205 -14.99 -6.11 19.10
C ARG A 205 -15.30 -4.63 19.32
N ALA A 206 -14.34 -3.75 19.04
CA ALA A 206 -14.52 -2.30 19.16
C ALA A 206 -15.60 -1.78 18.19
N TRP A 207 -15.71 -2.35 16.98
CA TRP A 207 -16.77 -2.03 16.02
C TRP A 207 -18.15 -2.47 16.51
N ALA A 208 -18.24 -3.65 17.13
CA ALA A 208 -19.47 -4.15 17.74
C ALA A 208 -19.90 -3.30 18.94
N THR A 209 -18.97 -2.90 19.82
CA THR A 209 -19.25 -1.98 20.93
C THR A 209 -19.79 -0.63 20.43
N ALA A 210 -19.25 -0.12 19.32
CA ALA A 210 -19.69 1.12 18.69
C ALA A 210 -21.01 0.98 17.89
N ALA A 211 -21.72 -0.16 17.93
CA ALA A 211 -22.90 -0.41 17.10
C ALA A 211 -24.03 0.62 17.29
N GLY A 212 -24.17 1.19 18.50
CA GLY A 212 -25.13 2.26 18.78
C GLY A 212 -24.93 3.52 17.94
N LEU A 213 -23.75 3.71 17.34
CA LEU A 213 -23.45 4.84 16.46
C LEU A 213 -23.79 4.58 14.98
N ALA A 214 -24.27 3.39 14.62
CA ALA A 214 -24.63 3.06 13.25
C ALA A 214 -25.62 4.06 12.59
N PRO A 215 -26.67 4.57 13.28
CA PRO A 215 -27.59 5.58 12.70
C PRO A 215 -26.91 6.89 12.29
N PHE A 216 -25.77 7.24 12.91
CA PHE A 216 -25.00 8.43 12.56
C PHE A 216 -24.03 8.19 11.38
N GLY A 217 -23.99 6.97 10.86
CA GLY A 217 -23.22 6.58 9.69
C GLY A 217 -21.87 5.94 10.00
N PRO A 218 -21.33 5.15 9.06
CA PRO A 218 -20.18 4.26 9.31
C PRO A 218 -18.89 5.00 9.66
N ARG A 219 -18.73 6.24 9.20
CA ARG A 219 -17.55 7.07 9.51
C ARG A 219 -17.51 7.54 10.95
N ILE A 220 -18.68 7.88 11.52
CA ILE A 220 -18.78 8.28 12.93
C ILE A 220 -18.54 7.05 13.80
N ARG A 221 -19.18 5.92 13.46
CA ARG A 221 -18.94 4.63 14.11
C ARG A 221 -17.46 4.23 14.06
N TRP A 222 -16.79 4.37 12.90
CA TRP A 222 -15.38 4.00 12.76
C TRP A 222 -14.45 4.86 13.60
N ARG A 223 -14.71 6.17 13.69
CA ARG A 223 -13.93 7.05 14.55
C ARG A 223 -14.01 6.62 16.03
N GLU A 224 -15.19 6.24 16.49
CA GLU A 224 -15.34 5.70 17.84
C GLU A 224 -14.64 4.36 18.01
N THR A 225 -14.73 3.47 17.01
CA THR A 225 -13.97 2.22 17.00
C THR A 225 -12.47 2.46 17.13
N LEU A 226 -11.92 3.48 16.47
CA LEU A 226 -10.50 3.85 16.62
C LEU A 226 -10.17 4.37 18.02
N HIS A 227 -11.07 5.13 18.67
CA HIS A 227 -10.89 5.55 20.05
C HIS A 227 -10.85 4.34 21.00
N LEU A 228 -11.83 3.44 20.88
CA LEU A 228 -11.89 2.21 21.68
C LEU A 228 -10.66 1.32 21.47
N LEU A 229 -10.14 1.22 20.24
CA LEU A 229 -8.88 0.51 19.97
C LEU A 229 -7.69 1.17 20.69
N SER A 230 -7.62 2.51 20.67
CA SER A 230 -6.58 3.25 21.38
C SER A 230 -6.66 3.03 22.89
N ASP A 231 -7.87 3.01 23.46
CA ASP A 231 -8.11 2.76 24.90
C ASP A 231 -7.71 1.34 25.31
N LEU A 232 -7.83 0.37 24.39
CA LEU A 232 -7.33 -1.00 24.55
C LEU A 232 -5.80 -1.11 24.36
N GLY A 233 -5.09 0.01 24.17
CA GLY A 233 -3.64 0.04 24.02
C GLY A 233 -3.14 -0.30 22.62
N VAL A 234 -4.02 -0.37 21.60
CA VAL A 234 -3.59 -0.53 20.21
C VAL A 234 -2.92 0.77 19.75
N PRO A 235 -1.67 0.74 19.26
CA PRO A 235 -0.91 1.93 18.88
C PRO A 235 -1.36 2.47 17.50
N VAL A 236 -2.62 2.89 17.41
CA VAL A 236 -3.20 3.48 16.19
C VAL A 236 -2.60 4.84 15.91
N THR A 237 -2.23 5.11 14.67
CA THR A 237 -1.75 6.42 14.25
C THR A 237 -2.91 7.44 14.33
N PRO A 238 -2.76 8.56 15.06
CA PRO A 238 -3.84 9.54 15.19
C PRO A 238 -4.27 10.14 13.86
N GLN A 239 -5.58 10.20 13.62
CA GLN A 239 -6.15 10.81 12.43
C GLN A 239 -6.39 12.30 12.65
N ARG A 240 -5.46 13.16 12.18
CA ARG A 240 -5.52 14.61 12.38
C ARG A 240 -6.56 15.36 11.52
N ARG A 241 -7.34 14.63 10.73
CA ARG A 241 -8.27 15.21 9.74
C ARG A 241 -9.42 14.27 9.46
N ARG A 242 -10.50 14.80 8.89
CA ARG A 242 -11.60 13.98 8.39
C ARG A 242 -11.16 13.22 7.15
N ILE A 243 -11.26 11.91 7.19
CA ILE A 243 -10.93 11.01 6.08
C ILE A 243 -12.24 10.43 5.54
N ARG A 244 -12.32 10.30 4.21
CA ARG A 244 -13.51 9.75 3.54
C ARG A 244 -13.67 8.25 3.78
N ASP A 245 -12.54 7.56 3.81
CA ASP A 245 -12.40 6.11 3.94
C ASP A 245 -12.22 5.71 5.42
N CYS A 246 -12.60 4.47 5.76
CA CYS A 246 -12.20 3.89 7.03
C CYS A 246 -10.73 3.48 6.91
N VAL A 247 -9.87 4.01 7.79
CA VAL A 247 -8.42 3.78 7.75
C VAL A 247 -7.91 3.50 9.17
N VAL A 248 -6.97 2.58 9.31
CA VAL A 248 -6.13 2.42 10.52
C VAL A 248 -4.70 2.14 10.10
N THR A 249 -3.75 2.81 10.75
CA THR A 249 -2.32 2.56 10.59
C THR A 249 -1.73 2.19 11.95
N VAL A 250 -0.98 1.09 12.02
CA VAL A 250 -0.26 0.64 13.21
C VAL A 250 1.22 0.43 12.88
N PRO A 251 2.13 0.60 13.84
CA PRO A 251 3.54 0.27 13.64
C PRO A 251 3.69 -1.21 13.30
N TRP A 252 4.64 -1.53 12.42
CA TRP A 252 4.87 -2.91 11.99
C TRP A 252 5.22 -3.82 13.16
N SER A 253 5.96 -3.33 14.16
CA SER A 253 6.30 -4.08 15.38
C SER A 253 5.07 -4.62 16.13
N TYR A 254 3.92 -3.99 16.00
CA TYR A 254 2.67 -4.43 16.62
C TYR A 254 2.05 -5.63 15.91
N VAL A 255 2.26 -5.78 14.59
CA VAL A 255 1.66 -6.82 13.75
C VAL A 255 2.68 -7.78 13.12
N ARG A 256 3.96 -7.64 13.46
CA ARG A 256 5.02 -8.50 12.95
C ARG A 256 4.66 -9.98 13.24
N PRO A 257 4.74 -10.87 12.24
CA PRO A 257 4.52 -12.30 12.45
C PRO A 257 5.34 -12.87 13.61
N GLY A 258 4.76 -13.84 14.32
CA GLY A 258 5.49 -14.72 15.22
C GLY A 258 6.58 -15.48 14.45
N GLY A 259 7.71 -15.74 15.12
CA GLY A 259 8.78 -16.59 14.59
C GLY A 259 8.35 -18.05 14.46
#